data_AF-A0A945W2C6-F1
#
_entry.id   AF-A0A945W2C6-F1
#
_cell.length_a   1.000
_cell.length_b   1.000
_cell.length_c   1.000
_cell.angle_alpha   90.00
_cell.angle_beta   90.00
_cell.angle_gamma   90.00
#
_symmetry.space_group_name_H-M   'P 1'
#
loop_
_entity.id
_entity.type
_entity.pdbx_description
1 polymer ?
#
loop_
_entity_poly.entity_id
_entity_poly.type
_entity_poly.pdbx_seq_one_letter_code
_entity_poly.pdbx_strand_id
1 'polypeptide(L)'
;MSTRCQVYFKNSGVYLYQHHDGYDLPMEVAHALSLEERWDDEEYLARIVFDCMKEGSSATTTGYGIGTVEHGDIEYLVVLDVKNQTVEIKYSHSETWSGSFSDFIHIGLEKIQSF
;
A
#
# COMPACT_ATOMS: atom_id res chain seq x y z
N MET A 1 -12.19 -3.39 11.54
CA MET A 1 -12.51 -4.84 11.30
C MET A 1 -11.20 -5.60 11.12
N SER A 2 -11.13 -6.92 11.32
CA SER A 2 -9.89 -7.71 11.11
C SER A 2 -9.62 -7.98 9.63
N THR A 3 -9.63 -6.92 8.81
CA THR A 3 -9.34 -7.00 7.38
C THR A 3 -7.82 -6.94 7.19
N ARG A 4 -7.24 -8.07 6.81
CA ARG A 4 -5.79 -8.21 6.58
C ARG A 4 -5.43 -7.76 5.18
N CYS A 5 -4.29 -7.12 5.04
CA CYS A 5 -3.85 -6.60 3.76
C CYS A 5 -2.32 -6.56 3.65
N GLN A 6 -1.84 -6.41 2.42
CA GLN A 6 -0.42 -6.23 2.13
C GLN A 6 -0.18 -5.18 1.04
N VAL A 7 0.97 -4.52 1.10
CA VAL A 7 1.59 -3.83 -0.04
C VAL A 7 2.73 -4.70 -0.55
N TYR A 8 2.79 -4.94 -1.86
CA TYR A 8 3.86 -5.67 -2.50
C TYR A 8 4.70 -4.76 -3.39
N PHE A 9 6.00 -4.72 -3.13
CA PHE A 9 6.99 -4.00 -3.92
C PHE A 9 7.64 -4.95 -4.92
N LYS A 10 7.28 -4.80 -6.20
CA LYS A 10 7.48 -5.81 -7.24
C LYS A 10 8.94 -6.05 -7.60
N ASN A 11 9.82 -5.04 -7.49
CA ASN A 11 11.20 -5.19 -7.93
C ASN A 11 12.11 -5.81 -6.85
N SER A 12 11.82 -5.58 -5.57
CA SER A 12 12.56 -6.07 -4.39
C SER A 12 11.99 -7.37 -3.82
N GLY A 13 10.70 -7.65 -4.06
CA GLY A 13 10.04 -8.80 -3.47
C GLY A 13 9.55 -8.56 -2.03
N VAL A 14 9.53 -7.31 -1.56
CA VAL A 14 9.14 -6.95 -0.19
C VAL A 14 7.63 -6.84 -0.06
N TYR A 15 7.11 -7.38 1.04
CA TYR A 15 5.73 -7.23 1.46
C TYR A 15 5.65 -6.42 2.76
N LEU A 16 4.84 -5.37 2.77
CA LEU A 16 4.42 -4.67 3.98
C LEU A 16 3.07 -5.22 4.39
N TYR A 17 2.91 -5.61 5.65
CA TYR A 17 1.72 -6.27 6.17
C TYR A 17 0.96 -5.38 7.15
N GLN A 18 -0.36 -5.48 7.12
CA GLN A 18 -1.26 -4.88 8.11
C GLN A 18 -2.41 -5.83 8.48
N HIS A 19 -2.73 -5.89 9.77
CA HIS A 19 -3.67 -6.86 10.35
C HIS A 19 -5.12 -6.34 10.44
N HIS A 20 -5.31 -5.02 10.39
CA HIS A 20 -6.59 -4.36 10.65
C HIS A 20 -6.86 -3.30 9.59
N ASP A 21 -8.15 -3.03 9.37
CA ASP A 21 -8.62 -1.89 8.58
C ASP A 21 -8.03 -1.82 7.16
N GLY A 22 -7.72 -2.98 6.56
CA GLY A 22 -7.11 -3.05 5.24
C GLY A 22 -7.92 -2.47 4.08
N TYR A 23 -9.17 -2.07 4.31
CA TYR A 23 -9.96 -1.30 3.34
C TYR A 23 -9.43 0.14 3.17
N ASP A 24 -8.70 0.67 4.16
CA ASP A 24 -8.05 1.99 4.10
C ASP A 24 -6.66 1.92 3.41
N LEU A 25 -6.09 0.72 3.24
CA LEU A 25 -4.74 0.54 2.69
C LEU A 25 -4.53 1.27 1.35
N PRO A 26 -5.45 1.23 0.36
CA PRO A 26 -5.26 2.00 -0.86
C PRO A 26 -5.13 3.51 -0.62
N MET A 27 -5.86 4.05 0.37
CA MET A 27 -5.80 5.47 0.70
C MET A 27 -4.48 5.84 1.38
N GLU A 28 -3.97 5.00 2.28
CA GLU A 28 -2.67 5.18 2.92
C GLU A 28 -1.53 5.14 1.89
N VAL A 29 -1.59 4.21 0.94
CA VAL A 29 -0.60 4.15 -0.15
C VAL A 29 -0.73 5.36 -1.08
N ALA A 30 -1.96 5.78 -1.42
CA ALA A 30 -2.17 6.96 -2.24
C ALA A 30 -1.62 8.23 -1.56
N HIS A 31 -1.81 8.37 -0.25
CA HIS A 31 -1.22 9.44 0.55
C HIS A 31 0.31 9.40 0.50
N ALA A 32 0.92 8.23 0.71
CA ALA A 32 2.37 8.06 0.62
C ALA A 32 2.92 8.45 -0.76
N LEU A 33 2.25 8.03 -1.85
CA LEU A 33 2.65 8.37 -3.21
C LEU A 33 2.43 9.86 -3.53
N SER A 34 1.43 10.51 -2.92
CA SER A 34 1.12 11.94 -3.12
C SER A 34 2.21 12.89 -2.63
N LEU A 35 3.18 12.38 -1.84
CA LEU A 35 4.37 13.12 -1.47
C LEU A 35 5.31 13.35 -2.66
N GLU A 36 5.15 12.60 -3.77
CA GLU A 36 5.97 12.69 -4.99
C GLU A 36 7.49 12.50 -4.74
N GLU A 37 7.84 11.84 -3.64
CA GLU A 37 9.21 11.56 -3.22
C GLU A 37 9.59 10.12 -3.55
N ARG A 38 10.80 9.91 -4.10
CA ARG A 38 11.42 8.58 -4.25
C ARG A 38 10.63 7.59 -5.13
N TRP A 39 9.88 8.08 -6.12
CA TRP A 39 9.16 7.23 -7.08
C TRP A 39 10.06 6.34 -7.95
N ASP A 40 11.37 6.56 -7.92
CA ASP A 40 12.40 5.81 -8.62
C ASP A 40 13.29 4.98 -7.67
N ASP A 41 13.03 5.02 -6.37
CA ASP A 41 13.85 4.41 -5.33
C ASP A 41 12.99 3.56 -4.38
N GLU A 42 12.89 2.27 -4.71
CA GLU A 42 11.96 1.35 -4.08
C GLU A 42 12.22 1.15 -2.58
N GLU A 43 13.48 1.12 -2.13
CA GLU A 43 13.81 0.92 -0.72
C GLU A 43 13.31 2.11 0.12
N TYR A 44 13.55 3.33 -0.36
CA TYR A 44 13.09 4.52 0.32
C TYR A 44 11.58 4.73 0.20
N LEU A 45 10.97 4.37 -0.94
CA LEU A 45 9.53 4.42 -1.12
C LEU A 45 8.82 3.42 -0.20
N ALA A 46 9.36 2.21 -0.06
CA ALA A 46 8.84 1.22 0.89
C ALA A 46 8.87 1.73 2.32
N ARG A 47 9.93 2.42 2.72
CA ARG A 47 9.99 3.10 4.03
C ARG A 47 8.87 4.14 4.17
N ILE A 48 8.69 5.02 3.18
CA ILE A 48 7.66 6.07 3.21
C ILE A 48 6.26 5.46 3.33
N VAL A 49 5.93 4.47 2.49
CA VAL A 49 4.65 3.77 2.52
C VAL A 49 4.43 3.11 3.88
N PHE A 50 5.44 2.41 4.42
CA PHE A 50 5.31 1.76 5.71
C PHE A 50 5.15 2.75 6.87
N ASP A 51 5.79 3.92 6.79
CA ASP A 51 5.62 4.99 7.77
C ASP A 51 4.21 5.59 7.72
N CYS A 52 3.62 5.78 6.53
CA CYS A 52 2.22 6.19 6.36
C CYS A 52 1.24 5.14 6.90
N MET A 53 1.42 3.85 6.57
CA MET A 53 0.57 2.77 7.09
C MET A 53 0.57 2.73 8.63
N LYS A 54 1.72 3.01 9.25
CA LYS A 54 1.88 3.01 10.71
C LYS A 54 1.51 4.35 11.36
N GLU A 55 1.06 5.36 10.63
CA GLU A 55 0.82 6.68 11.19
C GLU A 55 -0.19 6.60 12.35
N GLY A 56 0.13 7.19 13.50
CA GLY A 56 -0.68 7.10 14.72
C GLY A 56 -0.60 5.77 15.47
N SER A 57 0.09 4.75 14.95
CA SER A 57 0.39 3.51 15.67
C SER A 57 1.73 3.61 16.42
N SER A 58 1.75 3.18 17.68
CA SER A 58 2.95 3.23 18.53
C SER A 58 3.35 1.82 18.96
N ALA A 59 4.61 1.43 18.70
CA ALA A 59 5.34 0.26 19.21
C ALA A 59 4.49 -0.95 19.68
N THR A 60 3.47 -1.34 18.91
CA THR A 60 2.63 -2.49 19.23
C THR A 60 3.38 -3.75 18.82
N THR A 61 3.20 -4.84 19.58
CA THR A 61 3.80 -6.15 19.25
C THR A 61 3.05 -6.87 18.12
N THR A 62 1.96 -6.29 17.64
CA THR A 62 1.06 -6.81 16.61
C THR A 62 0.58 -5.66 15.72
N GLY A 63 0.06 -5.98 14.54
CA GLY A 63 -0.63 -5.01 13.67
C GLY A 63 0.06 -4.80 12.34
N TYR A 64 1.39 -4.65 12.34
CA TYR A 64 2.18 -4.41 11.12
C TYR A 64 3.34 -5.39 11.01
N GLY A 65 3.82 -5.63 9.79
CA GLY A 65 4.96 -6.50 9.54
C GLY A 65 5.66 -6.21 8.22
N ILE A 66 6.87 -6.78 8.08
CA ILE A 66 7.64 -6.76 6.84
C ILE A 66 8.04 -8.20 6.55
N GLY A 67 7.87 -8.65 5.31
CA GLY A 67 8.19 -10.01 4.90
C GLY A 67 8.52 -10.12 3.41
N THR A 68 8.70 -11.35 2.95
CA THR A 68 9.04 -11.67 1.55
C THR A 68 8.04 -12.64 0.92
N VAL A 69 6.87 -12.80 1.54
CA VAL A 69 5.86 -13.79 1.15
C VAL A 69 4.46 -13.16 1.29
N GLU A 70 3.62 -13.41 0.30
CA GLU A 70 2.20 -13.09 0.35
C GLU A 70 1.48 -14.00 1.35
N HIS A 71 0.69 -13.41 2.23
CA HIS A 71 -0.13 -14.15 3.18
C HIS A 71 -1.42 -14.63 2.50
N GLY A 72 -1.73 -15.92 2.60
CA GLY A 72 -2.90 -16.50 1.91
C GLY A 72 -4.28 -16.10 2.48
N ASP A 73 -4.31 -15.30 3.54
CA ASP A 73 -5.52 -14.85 4.24
C ASP A 73 -5.74 -13.34 4.19
N ILE A 74 -5.15 -12.66 3.20
CA ILE A 74 -5.38 -11.23 2.93
C ILE A 74 -6.62 -11.00 2.09
N GLU A 75 -7.27 -9.87 2.34
CA GLU A 75 -8.42 -9.39 1.55
C GLU A 75 -7.99 -8.35 0.51
N TYR A 76 -7.01 -7.51 0.84
CA TYR A 76 -6.50 -6.45 -0.03
C TYR A 76 -5.01 -6.60 -0.29
N LEU A 77 -4.61 -6.44 -1.55
CA LEU A 77 -3.22 -6.36 -1.97
C LEU A 77 -3.02 -5.16 -2.87
N VAL A 78 -2.12 -4.26 -2.50
CA VAL A 78 -1.66 -3.14 -3.35
C VAL A 78 -0.29 -3.50 -3.90
N VAL A 79 -0.15 -3.65 -5.21
CA VAL A 79 1.12 -3.94 -5.87
C VAL A 79 1.70 -2.65 -6.43
N LEU A 80 2.95 -2.37 -6.09
CA LEU A 80 3.72 -1.23 -6.58
C LEU A 80 4.84 -1.75 -7.50
N ASP A 81 4.80 -1.33 -8.77
CA ASP A 81 5.90 -1.50 -9.72
C ASP A 81 6.62 -0.16 -9.85
N VAL A 82 7.66 0.04 -9.03
CA VAL A 82 8.37 1.31 -8.92
C VAL A 82 9.08 1.65 -10.24
N LYS A 83 9.63 0.63 -10.91
CA LYS A 83 10.30 0.81 -12.20
C LYS A 83 9.37 1.36 -13.28
N ASN A 84 8.13 0.88 -13.32
CA ASN A 84 7.13 1.32 -14.31
C ASN A 84 6.19 2.42 -13.78
N GLN A 85 6.31 2.79 -12.49
CA GLN A 85 5.45 3.75 -11.79
C GLN A 85 3.96 3.42 -11.92
N THR A 86 3.62 2.15 -11.71
CA THR A 86 2.23 1.66 -11.77
C THR A 86 1.80 1.01 -10.46
N VAL A 87 0.51 1.17 -10.15
CA VAL A 87 -0.17 0.54 -9.02
C VAL A 87 -1.21 -0.45 -9.54
N GLU A 88 -1.35 -1.59 -8.88
CA GLU A 88 -2.44 -2.55 -9.06
C GLU A 88 -3.10 -2.84 -7.71
N ILE A 89 -4.43 -2.88 -7.66
CA ILE A 89 -5.21 -3.20 -6.46
C ILE A 89 -5.97 -4.48 -6.69
N LYS A 90 -5.78 -5.45 -5.79
CA LYS A 90 -6.52 -6.69 -5.76
C LYS A 90 -7.40 -6.77 -4.52
N TYR A 91 -8.63 -7.22 -4.72
CA TYR A 91 -9.53 -7.62 -3.64
C TYR A 91 -9.83 -9.11 -3.77
N SER A 92 -9.66 -9.87 -2.68
CA SER A 92 -9.81 -11.33 -2.68
C SER A 92 -9.05 -12.00 -3.84
N HIS A 93 -7.79 -11.57 -4.04
CA HIS A 93 -6.88 -12.04 -5.11
C HIS A 93 -7.33 -11.76 -6.56
N SER A 94 -8.42 -11.00 -6.77
CA SER A 94 -8.86 -10.56 -8.09
C SER A 94 -8.46 -9.10 -8.32
N GLU A 95 -7.89 -8.78 -9.49
CA GLU A 95 -7.61 -7.39 -9.87
C GLU A 95 -8.92 -6.60 -9.91
N THR A 96 -8.92 -5.46 -9.22
CA THR A 96 -10.05 -4.51 -9.17
C THR A 96 -9.73 -3.19 -9.85
N TRP A 97 -8.46 -2.81 -9.89
CA TRP A 97 -8.01 -1.56 -10.50
C TRP A 97 -6.51 -1.63 -10.81
N SER A 98 -6.08 -0.96 -11.88
CA SER A 98 -4.67 -0.74 -12.21
C SER A 98 -4.47 0.60 -12.94
N GLY A 99 -3.31 1.23 -12.76
CA GLY A 99 -3.01 2.54 -13.35
C GLY A 99 -1.63 3.09 -12.96
N SER A 100 -1.33 4.32 -13.38
CA SER A 100 -0.08 5.00 -12.97
C SER A 100 -0.14 5.48 -11.52
N PHE A 101 1.02 5.81 -10.93
CA PHE A 101 1.08 6.47 -9.62
C PHE A 101 0.25 7.76 -9.60
N SER A 102 0.37 8.59 -10.64
CA SER A 102 -0.38 9.84 -10.77
C SER A 102 -1.89 9.63 -10.82
N ASP A 103 -2.36 8.64 -11.60
CA ASP A 103 -3.79 8.32 -11.67
C ASP A 103 -4.32 7.84 -10.31
N PHE A 104 -3.52 7.01 -9.63
CA PHE A 104 -3.87 6.47 -8.32
C PHE A 104 -4.01 7.57 -7.26
N ILE A 105 -3.07 8.53 -7.24
CA ILE A 105 -3.11 9.68 -6.34
C ILE A 105 -4.36 10.52 -6.60
N HIS A 106 -4.71 10.76 -7.86
CA HIS A 106 -5.89 11.55 -8.21
C HIS A 106 -7.17 10.93 -7.64
N ILE A 107 -7.34 9.62 -7.80
CA ILE A 107 -8.48 8.87 -7.25
C ILE A 107 -8.52 8.95 -5.72
N GLY A 108 -7.36 8.84 -5.06
CA GLY A 108 -7.24 8.98 -3.61
C GLY A 108 -7.65 10.38 -3.13
N LEU A 109 -7.15 11.43 -3.78
CA LEU A 109 -7.46 12.82 -3.40
C LEU A 109 -8.94 13.17 -3.59
N GLU A 110 -9.58 12.71 -4.67
CA GLU A 110 -11.01 12.91 -4.89
C GLU A 110 -11.85 12.26 -3.78
N LYS A 111 -11.46 11.08 -3.31
CA LYS A 111 -12.12 10.42 -2.19
C LYS A 111 -11.93 11.15 -0.86
N ILE A 112 -10.73 11.65 -0.57
CA ILE A 112 -10.46 12.41 0.67
C ILE A 112 -11.29 13.70 0.72
N GLN A 113 -11.44 14.40 -0.40
CA GLN A 113 -12.23 15.65 -0.48
C GLN A 113 -13.75 15.43 -0.42
N SER A 114 -14.22 14.18 -0.53
CA SER A 114 -15.64 13.83 -0.47
C SER A 114 -16.17 13.56 0.95
N PHE A 115 -15.30 13.67 1.97
CA PHE A 115 -15.61 13.57 3.39
C PHE A 115 -15.49 14.93 4.10
#